data_AF-A0A4Q2RES5-F1
#
_entry.id   AF-A0A4Q2RES5-F1
#
_cell.length_a   1.000
_cell.length_b   1.000
_cell.length_c   1.000
_cell.angle_alpha   90.00
_cell.angle_beta   90.00
_cell.angle_gamma   90.00
#
_symmetry.space_group_name_H-M   'P 1'
#
loop_
_entity.id
_entity.type
_entity.pdbx_description
1 polymer ?
#
loop_
_entity_poly.entity_id
_entity_poly.type
_entity_poly.pdbx_seq_one_letter_code
_entity_poly.pdbx_strand_id
1 'polypeptide(L)'
;MRIAGTLSIVVTLALVGPALAGTEHLSPEFRQQAMQACTGDAMRLCPQTLLDEEKTAACMKVYRAQLSPGCRAVYDQGIRAQRQ
;
A
#
# COMPACT_ATOMS: atom_id res chain seq x y z
N MET A 1 15.51 49.89 -43.70
CA MET A 1 16.57 48.86 -43.81
C MET A 1 16.22 47.70 -42.87
N ARG A 2 15.86 46.54 -43.45
CA ARG A 2 16.01 45.13 -43.00
C ARG A 2 15.99 44.77 -41.49
N ILE A 3 14.91 44.08 -41.09
CA ILE A 3 14.82 42.87 -40.23
C ILE A 3 16.11 42.31 -39.62
N ALA A 4 16.16 42.18 -38.28
CA ALA A 4 16.67 41.00 -37.54
C ALA A 4 16.41 41.13 -36.02
N GLY A 5 15.62 40.21 -35.47
CA GLY A 5 15.84 39.69 -34.12
C GLY A 5 15.18 40.41 -32.94
N THR A 6 13.95 40.05 -32.62
CA THR A 6 13.62 39.64 -31.24
C THR A 6 12.58 38.53 -31.32
N LEU A 7 13.01 37.37 -30.83
CA LEU A 7 12.32 36.07 -30.84
C LEU A 7 10.90 36.15 -30.26
N SER A 8 9.99 35.40 -30.88
CA SER A 8 8.60 35.22 -30.51
C SER A 8 8.36 34.98 -29.02
N ILE A 9 7.44 35.80 -28.50
CA ILE A 9 6.47 35.46 -27.45
C ILE A 9 5.90 34.06 -27.75
N VAL A 10 6.05 33.09 -26.84
CA VAL A 10 4.96 32.39 -26.11
C VAL A 10 5.60 31.58 -24.98
N VAL A 11 5.43 32.01 -23.73
CA VAL A 11 5.63 31.13 -22.57
C VAL A 11 4.40 30.22 -22.50
N THR A 12 4.45 29.04 -23.13
CA THR A 12 3.45 27.99 -22.88
C THR A 12 3.85 27.21 -21.64
N LEU A 13 3.23 27.56 -20.52
CA LEU A 13 3.20 26.75 -19.31
C LEU A 13 2.40 25.46 -19.60
N ALA A 14 3.07 24.41 -20.08
CA ALA A 14 2.48 23.09 -20.22
C ALA A 14 2.40 22.45 -18.82
N LEU A 15 1.22 22.50 -18.22
CA LEU A 15 0.86 21.74 -17.02
C LEU A 15 0.73 20.25 -17.39
N VAL A 16 1.85 19.54 -17.50
CA VAL A 16 1.82 18.07 -17.51
C VAL A 16 1.79 17.63 -16.05
N GLY A 17 0.57 17.40 -15.55
CA GLY A 17 0.35 16.80 -14.24
C GLY A 17 0.94 15.38 -14.24
N PRO A 18 1.83 15.02 -13.31
CA PRO A 18 2.17 13.63 -13.12
C PRO A 18 0.89 12.92 -12.66
N ALA A 19 0.46 11.92 -13.41
CA ALA A 19 -0.53 10.97 -12.92
C ALA A 19 0.03 10.40 -11.60
N LEU A 20 -0.58 10.77 -10.48
CA LEU A 20 -0.31 10.18 -9.18
C LEU A 20 -0.76 8.72 -9.28
N ALA A 21 0.17 7.83 -9.59
CA ALA A 21 -0.01 6.42 -9.29
C ALA A 21 -0.14 6.32 -7.78
N GLY A 22 -1.38 6.22 -7.29
CA GLY A 22 -1.72 5.95 -5.91
C GLY A 22 -1.12 4.61 -5.53
N THR A 23 0.09 4.64 -5.01
CA THR A 23 0.65 3.49 -4.32
C THR A 23 0.14 3.59 -2.90
N GLU A 24 -0.87 2.77 -2.59
CA GLU A 24 -1.49 2.63 -1.27
C GLU A 24 -0.47 1.99 -0.32
N HIS A 25 0.56 2.75 0.02
CA HIS A 25 1.61 2.32 0.92
C HIS A 25 1.05 2.38 2.34
N LEU A 26 0.66 1.21 2.86
CA LEU A 26 0.65 0.99 4.30
C LEU A 26 1.99 1.49 4.84
N SER A 27 1.92 2.37 5.83
CA SER A 27 3.12 2.98 6.35
C SER A 27 4.06 1.92 6.95
N PRO A 28 5.38 2.11 6.87
CA PRO A 28 6.33 1.12 7.34
C PRO A 28 6.13 0.78 8.82
N GLU A 29 5.72 1.75 9.64
CA GLU A 29 5.35 1.53 11.04
C GLU A 29 4.12 0.62 11.20
N PHE A 30 3.09 0.80 10.36
CA PHE A 30 1.92 -0.07 10.39
C PHE A 30 2.27 -1.51 9.99
N ARG A 31 3.13 -1.67 8.97
CA ARG A 31 3.60 -3.00 8.55
C ARG A 31 4.38 -3.70 9.67
N GLN A 32 5.25 -2.97 10.37
CA GLN A 32 5.98 -3.50 11.53
C GLN A 32 5.01 -3.94 12.64
N GLN A 33 4.03 -3.11 12.97
CA GLN A 33 3.01 -3.43 13.96
C GLN A 33 2.18 -4.65 13.56
N ALA A 34 1.77 -4.75 12.30
CA ALA A 34 1.03 -5.90 11.77
C ALA A 34 1.84 -7.20 11.89
N MET A 35 3.12 -7.17 11.51
CA MET A 35 4.00 -8.33 11.64
C MET A 35 4.14 -8.76 13.09
N GLN A 36 4.41 -7.82 14.01
CA GLN A 36 4.55 -8.14 15.43
C GLN A 36 3.26 -8.75 16.02
N ALA A 37 2.10 -8.18 15.67
CA ALA A 37 0.81 -8.66 16.17
C ALA A 37 0.42 -10.02 15.59
N CYS A 38 0.75 -10.28 14.32
CA CYS A 38 0.21 -11.40 13.56
C CYS A 38 1.17 -12.56 13.34
N THR A 39 2.48 -12.42 13.58
CA THR A 39 3.46 -13.49 13.33
C THR A 39 3.08 -14.80 14.02
N GLY A 40 2.71 -14.76 15.30
CA GLY A 40 2.33 -15.96 16.06
C GLY A 40 1.08 -16.66 15.50
N ASP A 41 0.07 -15.89 15.08
CA ASP A 41 -1.14 -16.43 14.46
C ASP A 41 -0.86 -16.98 13.06
N ALA A 42 -0.05 -16.27 12.26
CA ALA A 42 0.34 -16.72 10.93
C ALA A 42 1.11 -18.05 10.99
N MET A 43 2.03 -18.22 11.96
CA MET A 43 2.74 -19.48 12.13
C MET A 43 1.84 -20.62 12.60
N ARG A 44 0.89 -20.33 13.50
CA ARG A 44 -0.01 -21.34 14.05
C ARG A 44 -1.10 -21.77 13.05
N LEU A 45 -1.65 -20.83 12.28
CA LEU A 45 -2.83 -21.04 11.44
C LEU A 45 -2.49 -21.21 9.95
N CYS A 46 -1.42 -20.56 9.48
CA CYS A 46 -1.07 -20.44 8.06
C CYS A 46 0.39 -20.84 7.72
N PRO A 47 0.96 -21.92 8.29
CA PRO A 47 2.39 -22.24 8.14
C PRO A 47 2.82 -22.49 6.69
N GLN A 48 1.91 -23.04 5.89
CA GLN A 48 2.14 -23.37 4.48
C GLN A 48 2.20 -22.17 3.54
N THR A 49 1.72 -21.00 3.97
CA THR A 49 1.68 -19.78 3.15
C THR A 49 2.58 -18.67 3.67
N LEU A 50 3.20 -18.82 4.85
CA LEU A 50 3.97 -17.78 5.57
C LEU A 50 4.94 -16.96 4.72
N LEU A 51 5.55 -17.57 3.70
CA LEU A 51 6.57 -16.94 2.85
C LEU A 51 5.97 -16.10 1.72
N ASP A 52 4.65 -16.13 1.56
CA ASP A 52 3.90 -15.57 0.45
C ASP A 52 2.84 -14.64 1.06
N GLU A 53 3.10 -13.32 1.00
CA GLU A 53 2.35 -12.31 1.74
C GLU A 53 0.85 -12.33 1.36
N GLU A 54 0.56 -12.42 0.06
CA GLU A 54 -0.79 -12.52 -0.51
C GLU A 54 -1.52 -13.77 -0.03
N LYS A 55 -0.87 -14.94 -0.10
CA LYS A 55 -1.47 -16.20 0.35
C LYS A 55 -1.65 -16.25 1.86
N THR A 56 -0.73 -15.66 2.61
CA THR A 56 -0.86 -15.51 4.07
C THR A 56 -2.05 -14.62 4.40
N ALA A 57 -2.20 -13.47 3.74
CA ALA A 57 -3.35 -12.59 3.93
C ALA A 57 -4.67 -13.32 3.60
N ALA A 58 -4.69 -14.11 2.51
CA ALA A 58 -5.86 -14.92 2.15
C ALA A 58 -6.16 -16.02 3.18
N CYS A 59 -5.14 -16.74 3.67
CA CYS A 59 -5.31 -17.74 4.72
C CYS A 59 -5.82 -17.11 6.02
N MET A 60 -5.25 -15.99 6.44
CA MET A 60 -5.69 -15.27 7.65
C MET A 60 -7.13 -14.76 7.53
N LYS A 61 -7.61 -14.47 6.31
CA LYS A 61 -9.02 -14.15 6.05
C LYS A 61 -9.94 -15.33 6.40
N VAL A 62 -9.54 -16.54 6.00
CA VAL A 62 -10.29 -17.78 6.27
C VAL A 62 -10.31 -18.05 7.78
N TYR A 63 -9.17 -17.88 8.45
CA TYR A 63 -9.02 -18.10 9.89
C TYR A 63 -9.29 -16.86 10.75
N ARG A 64 -9.92 -15.81 10.21
CA ARG A 64 -10.11 -14.51 10.90
C ARG A 64 -10.74 -14.65 12.28
N ALA A 65 -11.69 -15.57 12.45
CA ALA A 65 -12.36 -15.83 13.73
C ALA A 65 -11.41 -16.43 14.79
N GLN A 66 -10.35 -17.10 14.36
CA GLN A 66 -9.36 -17.77 15.21
C GLN A 66 -8.10 -16.93 15.45
N LEU A 67 -7.98 -15.76 14.82
CA LEU A 67 -6.92 -14.80 15.08
C LEU A 67 -7.03 -14.28 16.52
N SER A 68 -5.87 -14.03 17.13
CA SER A 68 -5.82 -13.30 18.40
C SER A 68 -6.49 -11.92 18.26
N PRO A 69 -7.04 -11.36 19.36
CA PRO A 69 -7.70 -10.06 19.33
C PRO A 69 -6.81 -8.95 18.75
N GLY A 70 -5.51 -8.97 19.07
CA GLY A 70 -4.53 -8.01 18.58
C GLY A 70 -4.31 -8.13 17.07
N CYS A 71 -4.03 -9.34 16.58
CA CYS A 71 -3.84 -9.54 15.14
C CYS A 71 -5.10 -9.22 14.33
N ARG A 72 -6.28 -9.62 14.82
CA ARG A 72 -7.55 -9.35 14.12
C ARG A 72 -7.80 -7.86 13.93
N ALA A 73 -7.53 -7.04 14.96
CA ALA A 73 -7.71 -5.60 14.88
C ALA A 73 -6.82 -4.95 13.81
N VAL A 74 -5.53 -5.32 13.78
CA VAL A 74 -4.58 -4.78 12.80
C VAL A 74 -4.89 -5.28 11.39
N TYR A 75 -5.21 -6.58 11.25
CA TYR A 75 -5.61 -7.16 9.96
C TYR A 75 -6.84 -6.46 9.39
N ASP A 76 -7.89 -6.25 10.20
CA ASP A 76 -9.10 -5.56 9.77
C ASP A 76 -8.86 -4.10 9.40
N GLN A 77 -7.91 -3.42 10.08
CA GLN A 77 -7.50 -2.07 9.74
C GLN A 77 -6.78 -2.03 8.38
N GLY A 78 -5.90 -2.99 8.10
CA GLY A 78 -5.22 -3.12 6.80
C GLY A 78 -6.21 -3.31 5.64
N ILE A 79 -7.20 -4.19 5.80
CA ILE A 79 -8.26 -4.44 4.80
C ILE A 79 -9.15 -3.21 4.56
N ARG A 80 -9.28 -2.33 5.56
CA ARG A 80 -10.01 -1.06 5.40
C ARG A 80 -9.16 -0.04 4.65
N ALA A 81 -7.88 0.07 4.99
CA ALA A 81 -6.94 0.98 4.35
C ALA A 81 -6.70 0.65 2.86
N GLN A 82 -6.72 -0.63 2.47
CA GLN A 82 -6.59 -1.08 1.07
C GLN A 82 -7.86 -0.96 0.22
N ARG A 83 -8.99 -0.55 0.83
CA ARG A 83 -10.26 -0.38 0.13
C ARG A 83 -10.58 1.09 -0.16
N GLN A 84 -9.67 1.98 0.18
CA GLN A 84 -9.81 3.44 0.09
C GLN A 84 -8.78 3.99 -0.87
#